data_AF-A0A953X6L0-F1
#
_entry.id   AF-A0A953X6L0-F1
#
_cell.length_a   1.000
_cell.length_b   1.000
_cell.length_c   1.000
_cell.angle_alpha   90.00
_cell.angle_beta   90.00
_cell.angle_gamma   90.00
#
_symmetry.space_group_name_H-M   'P 1'
#
loop_
_entity.id
_entity.type
_entity.pdbx_description
1 polymer ?
#
loop_
_entity_poly.entity_id
_entity_poly.type
_entity_poly.pdbx_seq_one_letter_code
_entity_poly.pdbx_strand_id
1 'polypeptide(L)'
;MTEASRHRTRLVGLGLSALFVVLAGKAGYLALSPARPAAQYAGRETLEHPRADIVDRNGEMLATSVRVYSLVANPKQIWDPHEIATALADVLPDIDIAELT
;
A
#
# COMPACT_ATOMS: atom_id res chain seq x y z
N MET A 1 2.22 44.73 -33.79
CA MET A 1 2.10 44.11 -32.44
C MET A 1 2.37 45.20 -31.42
N THR A 2 1.37 45.66 -30.68
CA THR A 2 1.52 46.75 -29.70
C THR A 2 2.39 46.29 -28.52
N GLU A 3 3.19 47.18 -27.91
CA GLU A 3 4.10 46.81 -26.81
C GLU A 3 3.40 46.06 -25.67
N ALA A 4 2.14 46.43 -25.39
CA ALA A 4 1.29 45.79 -24.40
C ALA A 4 1.04 44.30 -24.68
N SER A 5 0.93 43.87 -25.95
CA SER A 5 0.74 42.45 -26.28
C SER A 5 2.05 41.65 -26.16
N ARG A 6 3.19 42.26 -26.51
CA ARG A 6 4.53 41.65 -26.31
C ARG A 6 4.83 41.40 -24.84
N HIS A 7 4.45 42.32 -23.95
CA HIS A 7 4.65 42.15 -22.50
C HIS A 7 3.79 41.02 -21.92
N ARG A 8 2.51 40.93 -22.31
CA ARG A 8 1.60 39.87 -21.88
C ARG A 8 2.08 38.48 -22.31
N THR A 9 2.47 38.33 -23.57
CA THR A 9 2.99 37.05 -24.08
C THR A 9 4.28 36.64 -23.36
N ARG A 10 5.17 37.60 -23.04
CA ARG A 10 6.39 37.33 -22.26
C ARG A 10 6.08 36.86 -20.84
N LEU A 11 5.10 37.49 -20.17
CA LEU A 11 4.67 37.06 -18.82
C LEU A 11 4.10 35.65 -18.83
N VAL A 12 3.24 35.33 -19.80
CA VAL A 12 2.67 33.98 -19.94
C VAL A 12 3.77 32.96 -20.24
N GLY A 13 4.70 33.30 -21.14
CA GLY A 13 5.86 32.44 -21.45
C GLY A 13 6.72 32.17 -20.22
N LEU A 14 7.07 33.20 -19.45
CA LEU A 14 7.84 33.04 -18.21
C LEU A 14 7.10 32.19 -17.16
N GLY A 15 5.79 32.40 -16.99
CA GLY A 15 4.97 31.60 -16.09
C GLY A 15 4.94 30.13 -16.47
N LEU A 16 4.77 29.83 -17.76
CA LEU A 16 4.78 28.46 -18.27
C LEU A 16 6.16 27.82 -18.09
N SER A 17 7.24 28.53 -18.44
CA SER A 17 8.60 28.04 -18.24
C SER A 17 8.89 27.74 -16.76
N ALA A 18 8.48 28.62 -15.84
CA ALA A 18 8.65 28.39 -14.41
C ALA A 18 7.90 27.14 -13.93
N LEU A 19 6.67 26.91 -14.42
CA LEU A 19 5.91 25.70 -14.12
C LEU A 19 6.65 24.44 -14.59
N PHE A 20 7.16 24.44 -15.83
CA PHE A 20 7.92 23.30 -16.35
C PHE A 20 9.20 23.03 -15.56
N VAL A 21 9.90 24.07 -15.10
CA VAL A 21 11.08 23.92 -14.24
C VAL A 21 10.71 23.24 -12.92
N VAL A 22 9.59 23.62 -12.28
CA VAL A 22 9.12 22.98 -11.04
C VAL A 22 8.76 21.51 -11.28
N LEU A 23 8.06 21.19 -12.37
CA LEU A 23 7.69 19.82 -12.71
C LEU A 23 8.92 18.96 -13.00
N ALA A 24 9.86 19.45 -13.81
CA ALA A 24 11.10 18.76 -14.12
C ALA A 24 11.95 18.53 -12.86
N GLY A 25 12.04 19.55 -11.99
CA GLY A 25 12.72 19.43 -10.71
C GLY A 25 12.08 18.37 -9.80
N LYS A 26 10.75 18.37 -9.68
CA LYS A 26 10.01 17.36 -8.89
C LYS A 26 10.21 15.95 -9.46
N ALA A 27 10.16 15.80 -10.78
CA ALA A 27 10.37 14.52 -11.47
C ALA A 27 11.80 14.03 -11.28
N GLY A 28 12.80 14.89 -11.45
CA GLY A 28 14.21 14.56 -11.21
C GLY A 28 14.48 14.18 -9.75
N TYR A 29 13.91 14.94 -8.80
CA TYR A 29 13.97 14.60 -7.38
C TYR A 29 13.39 13.21 -7.10
N LEU A 30 12.23 12.88 -7.67
CA LEU A 30 11.60 11.58 -7.48
C LEU A 30 12.40 10.44 -8.14
N ALA A 31 12.99 10.69 -9.30
CA ALA A 31 13.81 9.71 -10.02
C ALA A 31 15.13 9.40 -9.31
N LEU A 32 15.72 10.40 -8.63
CA LEU A 32 16.95 10.24 -7.85
C LEU A 32 16.71 9.84 -6.39
N SER A 33 15.47 10.00 -5.91
CA SER A 33 15.10 9.53 -4.57
C SER A 33 15.28 8.03 -4.51
N PRO A 34 15.77 7.48 -3.38
CA PRO A 34 15.86 6.04 -3.21
C PRO A 34 14.50 5.43 -3.52
N ALA A 35 14.50 4.37 -4.33
CA ALA A 35 13.28 3.64 -4.64
C ALA A 35 12.63 3.27 -3.31
N ARG A 36 11.48 3.87 -3.01
CA ARG A 36 10.59 3.29 -2.01
C ARG A 36 10.33 1.87 -2.53
N PRO A 37 10.40 0.84 -1.69
CA PRO A 37 10.02 -0.51 -2.10
C PRO A 37 8.75 -0.34 -2.91
N ALA A 38 8.78 -0.76 -4.19
CA ALA A 38 7.58 -0.71 -5.02
C ALA A 38 6.50 -1.29 -4.12
N ALA A 39 5.42 -0.54 -3.88
CA ALA A 39 4.31 -1.04 -3.09
C ALA A 39 3.82 -2.28 -3.83
N GLN A 40 4.40 -3.44 -3.49
CA GLN A 40 4.21 -4.74 -4.10
C GLN A 40 2.78 -5.08 -3.73
N TYR A 41 1.80 -4.63 -4.51
CA TYR A 41 0.40 -4.78 -4.14
C TYR A 41 0.22 -4.59 -2.64
N ALA A 42 0.72 -3.48 -2.08
CA ALA A 42 0.36 -3.11 -0.72
C ALA A 42 -1.11 -2.73 -0.85
N GLY A 43 -1.98 -3.74 -0.85
CA GLY A 43 -3.42 -3.61 -0.73
C GLY A 43 -3.57 -2.62 0.38
N ARG A 44 -4.05 -1.42 0.00
CA ARG A 44 -3.99 -0.17 0.75
C ARG A 44 -3.40 -0.42 2.12
N GLU A 45 -2.19 0.08 2.42
CA GLU A 45 -1.90 0.45 3.81
C GLU A 45 -2.97 1.50 4.17
N THR A 46 -4.15 0.99 4.46
CA THR A 46 -5.11 1.57 5.36
C THR A 46 -4.23 1.70 6.57
N LEU A 47 -3.78 2.93 6.81
CA LEU A 47 -3.24 3.31 8.09
C LEU A 47 -4.22 2.72 9.10
N GLU A 48 -3.84 1.57 9.64
CA GLU A 48 -4.72 0.74 10.43
C GLU A 48 -4.88 1.57 11.68
N HIS A 49 -5.98 2.31 11.79
CA HIS A 49 -6.30 3.05 13.00
C HIS A 49 -6.79 1.98 13.96
N PRO A 50 -5.92 1.46 14.85
CA PRO A 50 -6.31 0.35 15.69
C PRO A 50 -7.44 0.87 16.57
N ARG A 51 -8.48 0.06 16.72
CA ARG A 51 -9.53 0.37 17.68
C ARG A 51 -8.88 0.43 19.07
N ALA A 52 -9.19 1.48 19.82
CA ALA A 52 -8.72 1.60 21.20
C ALA A 52 -9.38 0.53 22.09
N ASP A 53 -8.65 0.12 23.13
CA ASP A 53 -9.17 -0.80 24.14
C ASP A 53 -10.36 -0.17 24.88
N ILE A 54 -11.35 -1.00 25.20
CA ILE A 54 -12.44 -0.61 26.10
C ILE A 54 -12.06 -1.00 27.52
N VAL A 55 -12.16 -0.03 28.43
CA VAL A 55 -11.96 -0.22 29.88
C VAL A 55 -13.22 0.16 30.65
N ASP A 56 -13.45 -0.48 31.80
CA ASP A 56 -14.49 -0.06 32.75
C ASP A 56 -14.06 1.18 33.57
N ARG A 57 -14.97 1.73 34.39
CA ARG A 57 -14.74 2.85 35.32
C ARG A 57 -13.59 2.64 36.30
N ASN A 58 -13.25 1.39 36.60
CA ASN A 58 -12.15 1.03 37.48
C ASN A 58 -10.82 0.85 36.71
N GLY A 59 -10.81 1.05 35.40
CA GLY A 59 -9.64 0.86 34.53
C GLY A 59 -9.39 -0.59 34.11
N GLU A 60 -10.31 -1.52 34.41
CA GLU A 60 -10.18 -2.92 34.01
C GLU A 60 -10.51 -3.11 32.52
N MET A 61 -9.69 -3.89 31.81
CA MET A 61 -9.84 -4.13 30.37
C MET A 61 -11.04 -5.03 30.08
N LEU A 62 -11.97 -4.53 29.25
CA LEU A 62 -13.18 -5.25 28.81
C LEU A 62 -13.08 -5.78 27.38
N ALA A 63 -12.39 -5.05 26.49
CA ALA A 63 -12.20 -5.49 25.11
C ALA A 63 -10.93 -4.90 24.50
N THR A 64 -10.17 -5.73 23.79
CA THR A 64 -8.98 -5.34 23.04
C THR A 64 -9.01 -5.92 21.63
N SER A 65 -8.25 -5.33 20.72
CA SER A 65 -8.03 -5.85 19.38
C SER A 65 -6.84 -6.81 19.37
N VAL A 66 -7.07 -8.03 18.94
CA VAL A 66 -6.02 -9.04 18.75
C VAL A 66 -5.68 -9.16 17.28
N ARG A 67 -4.39 -9.11 16.96
CA ARG A 67 -3.91 -9.35 15.59
C ARG A 67 -4.07 -10.83 15.26
N VAL A 68 -4.81 -11.12 14.20
CA VAL A 68 -4.99 -12.47 13.66
C VAL A 68 -4.37 -12.55 12.28
N TYR A 69 -3.82 -13.72 11.95
CA TYR A 69 -3.24 -13.99 10.64
C TYR A 69 -4.15 -14.96 9.88
N SER A 70 -4.29 -14.73 8.58
CA SER A 70 -5.02 -15.61 7.67
C SER A 70 -4.09 -16.05 6.55
N LEU A 71 -4.09 -17.33 6.21
CA LEU A 71 -3.40 -17.88 5.06
C LEU A 71 -4.42 -18.12 3.94
N VAL A 72 -4.12 -17.65 2.72
CA VAL A 72 -4.95 -17.86 1.53
C VAL A 72 -4.04 -18.26 0.38
N ALA A 73 -4.44 -19.30 -0.36
CA ALA A 73 -3.74 -19.74 -1.56
C ALA A 73 -4.74 -20.14 -2.65
N ASN A 74 -4.32 -20.01 -3.91
CA ASN A 74 -5.08 -20.51 -5.05
C ASN A 74 -4.45 -21.84 -5.51
N PRO A 75 -5.12 -22.99 -5.36
CA PRO A 75 -4.55 -24.29 -5.71
C PRO A 75 -4.06 -24.38 -7.16
N LYS A 76 -4.69 -23.66 -8.10
CA LYS A 76 -4.29 -23.66 -9.52
C LYS A 76 -2.94 -22.99 -9.80
N GLN A 77 -2.39 -22.28 -8.81
CA GLN A 77 -1.10 -21.62 -8.89
C GLN A 77 -0.02 -22.35 -8.08
N ILE A 78 -0.36 -23.49 -7.47
CA ILE A 78 0.54 -24.32 -6.70
C ILE A 78 0.94 -25.51 -7.58
N TRP A 79 2.25 -25.82 -7.61
CA TRP A 79 2.78 -26.93 -8.41
C TRP A 79 2.20 -28.29 -7.98
N ASP A 80 2.18 -28.57 -6.67
CA ASP A 80 1.55 -29.75 -6.08
C ASP A 80 0.67 -29.34 -4.87
N PRO A 81 -0.65 -29.17 -5.06
CA PRO A 81 -1.56 -28.79 -3.98
C PRO A 81 -1.67 -29.84 -2.88
N HIS A 82 -1.54 -31.14 -3.20
CA HIS A 82 -1.68 -32.22 -2.22
C HIS A 82 -0.48 -32.28 -1.27
N GLU A 83 0.73 -32.14 -1.82
CA GLU A 83 1.96 -32.08 -1.00
C GLU A 83 1.90 -30.88 -0.04
N ILE A 84 1.51 -29.71 -0.54
CA ILE A 84 1.39 -28.49 0.27
C ILE A 84 0.30 -28.63 1.34
N ALA A 85 -0.87 -29.17 1.01
CA ALA A 85 -1.93 -29.40 2.00
C ALA A 85 -1.48 -30.36 3.11
N THR A 86 -0.73 -31.41 2.76
CA THR A 86 -0.17 -32.36 3.74
C THR A 86 0.85 -31.68 4.65
N ALA A 87 1.78 -30.91 4.10
CA ALA A 87 2.77 -30.17 4.87
C ALA A 87 2.13 -29.07 5.76
N LEU A 88 1.02 -28.47 5.31
CA LEU A 88 0.26 -27.51 6.10
C LEU A 88 -0.46 -28.19 7.28
N ALA A 89 -0.99 -29.40 7.11
CA ALA A 89 -1.66 -30.13 8.19
C ALA A 89 -0.70 -30.45 9.37
N ASP A 90 0.60 -30.59 9.12
CA ASP A 90 1.61 -30.79 10.18
C ASP A 90 1.76 -29.56 11.10
N VAL A 91 1.53 -28.35 10.57
CA VAL A 91 1.70 -27.08 11.31
C VAL A 91 0.37 -26.41 11.70
N LEU A 92 -0.71 -26.75 10.99
CA LEU A 92 -2.06 -26.24 11.21
C LEU A 92 -2.98 -27.45 11.43
N PRO A 93 -3.07 -27.95 12.68
CA PRO A 93 -3.66 -29.25 13.00
C PRO A 93 -5.18 -29.32 12.78
N ASP A 94 -5.85 -28.18 12.66
CA ASP A 94 -7.31 -28.09 12.50
C ASP A 94 -7.76 -28.08 11.02
N ILE A 95 -6.84 -28.33 10.07
CA ILE A 95 -7.13 -28.29 8.64
C ILE A 95 -7.52 -29.68 8.10
N ASP A 96 -8.60 -29.75 7.32
CA ASP A 96 -8.96 -30.94 6.55
C ASP A 96 -8.33 -30.91 5.15
N ILE A 97 -7.46 -31.88 4.87
CA ILE A 97 -6.77 -32.03 3.58
C ILE A 97 -7.79 -32.27 2.45
N ALA A 98 -8.86 -33.04 2.70
CA ALA A 98 -9.86 -33.35 1.69
C ALA A 98 -10.70 -32.13 1.28
N GLU A 99 -10.81 -31.12 2.15
CA GLU A 99 -11.47 -29.85 1.82
C GLU A 99 -10.56 -28.89 1.02
N LEU A 100 -9.24 -29.10 1.05
CA LEU A 100 -8.25 -28.24 0.40
C LEU A 100 -7.87 -28.65 -1.04
N THR A 101 -8.16 -29.89 -1.45
CA THR A 101 -7.66 -30.47 -2.72
C THR A 101 -8.76 -30.98 -3.63
#